data_AF-A0A1D1ZEI2-F1
#
_entry.id   AF-A0A1D1ZEI2-F1
#
_cell.length_a   1.000
_cell.length_b   1.000
_cell.length_c   1.000
_cell.angle_alpha   90.00
_cell.angle_beta   90.00
_cell.angle_gamma   90.00
#
_symmetry.space_group_name_H-M   'P 1'
#
loop_
_entity.id
_entity.type
_entity.pdbx_description
1 polymer ?
#
loop_
_entity_poly.entity_id
_entity_poly.type
_entity_poly.pdbx_seq_one_letter_code
_entity_poly.pdbx_strand_id
1 'polypeptide(L)'
;TTWILQEQFCIYFKKLSSNSFIYLLLYVDDMLIAAADIYEINQLKALLSSEFEMKDLGAAKKILGMEIQRNRGAGKLFLTQARYVQKVLQRFDMWDAKPVSTPLAVHFKLSASLSPQSTDEEVYMSRVPYSSAVGSLMYAMVCTRPDISQAVSVVSRYMSNPGKVHWQAVKWIFRYLKGTVNTCLEFGRNSDILSGYVDSDFAGDLDRRRSLTGYVFSVGGCAVSWKATLQPTVALSTTETEFMAATEAVKEAMWLRGLLGELSLGHKETIIYCDSQSAIHLAKNPVFHARTKHIQLRYHFIRELLNGGTLSLKKIRGTENIADMLTKIVTTEKLRLCIASVGLRN
;
A
#
# COMPACT_ATOMS: atom_id res chain seq x y z
N THR A 1 -25.85 22.96 10.73
CA THR A 1 -24.90 23.88 10.06
C THR A 1 -23.49 23.54 10.49
N THR A 2 -23.12 22.26 10.39
CA THR A 2 -22.05 21.69 11.23
C THR A 2 -21.07 20.94 10.34
N TRP A 3 -19.80 21.32 10.41
CA TRP A 3 -18.70 20.53 9.88
C TRP A 3 -18.46 19.35 10.81
N ILE A 4 -18.35 18.15 10.25
CA ILE A 4 -17.97 16.97 11.03
C ILE A 4 -16.44 16.87 10.97
N LEU A 5 -15.78 17.11 12.11
CA LEU A 5 -14.35 16.93 12.30
C LEU A 5 -14.08 15.46 12.61
N GLN A 6 -13.07 14.90 11.94
CA GLN A 6 -12.49 13.63 12.37
C GLN A 6 -10.98 13.81 12.60
N GLU A 7 -10.63 13.95 13.87
CA GLU A 7 -9.26 14.16 14.35
C GLU A 7 -8.27 13.10 13.85
N GLN A 8 -8.73 11.88 13.57
CA GLN A 8 -7.89 10.80 13.04
C GLN A 8 -7.54 10.94 11.55
N PHE A 9 -8.32 11.68 10.77
CA PHE A 9 -8.19 11.68 9.30
C PHE A 9 -7.77 13.02 8.71
N CYS A 10 -7.83 14.10 9.50
CA CYS A 10 -7.70 15.48 9.02
C CYS A 10 -8.62 15.76 7.80
N ILE A 11 -9.70 14.98 7.66
CA ILE A 11 -10.74 15.16 6.66
C ILE A 11 -11.96 15.72 7.37
N TYR A 12 -12.47 16.80 6.81
CA TYR A 12 -13.69 17.46 7.20
C TYR A 12 -14.64 17.35 6.03
N PHE A 13 -15.91 17.08 6.32
CA PHE A 13 -16.92 17.11 5.29
C PHE A 13 -18.20 17.76 5.79
N LYS A 14 -18.95 18.29 4.83
CA LYS A 14 -20.26 18.89 5.07
C LYS A 14 -21.20 18.41 3.99
N LYS A 15 -22.35 17.88 4.44
CA LYS A 15 -23.48 17.59 3.56
C LYS A 15 -24.15 18.90 3.16
N LEU A 16 -24.30 19.11 1.86
CA LEU A 16 -24.94 20.28 1.27
C LEU A 16 -26.44 20.02 1.07
N SER A 17 -27.22 21.08 0.84
CA SER A 17 -28.68 21.03 0.68
C SER A 17 -29.15 20.13 -0.47
N SER A 18 -28.32 19.96 -1.50
CA SER A 18 -28.59 19.13 -2.69
C SER A 18 -28.27 17.63 -2.52
N ASN A 19 -28.06 17.15 -1.28
CA ASN A 19 -27.54 15.79 -0.99
C ASN A 19 -26.14 15.53 -1.61
N SER A 20 -25.45 16.60 -2.01
CA SER A 20 -24.04 16.58 -2.40
C SER A 20 -23.15 16.86 -1.20
N PHE A 21 -21.85 16.67 -1.35
CA PHE A 21 -20.88 16.83 -0.28
C PHE A 21 -19.75 17.75 -0.71
N ILE A 22 -19.25 18.53 0.24
CA ILE A 22 -17.96 19.19 0.17
C ILE A 22 -17.02 18.54 1.17
N TYR A 23 -15.82 18.19 0.69
CA TYR A 23 -14.74 17.58 1.45
C TYR A 23 -13.58 18.55 1.52
N LEU A 24 -12.99 18.65 2.70
CA LEU A 24 -11.82 19.44 3.03
C LEU A 24 -10.81 18.50 3.69
N LEU A 25 -9.73 18.20 2.99
CA LEU A 25 -8.58 17.49 3.54
C LEU A 25 -7.55 18.54 3.95
N LEU A 26 -7.11 18.48 5.20
CA LEU A 26 -6.05 19.31 5.74
C LEU A 26 -4.85 18.45 6.10
N TYR A 27 -3.65 18.91 5.78
CA TYR A 27 -2.43 18.27 6.22
C TYR A 27 -1.37 19.34 6.47
N VAL A 28 -1.12 19.65 7.74
CA VAL A 28 -0.24 20.75 8.15
C VAL A 28 -0.65 22.03 7.39
N ASP A 29 0.18 22.51 6.46
CA ASP A 29 -0.08 23.73 5.67
C ASP A 29 -0.77 23.47 4.33
N ASP A 30 -0.91 22.20 3.93
CA ASP A 30 -1.53 21.81 2.66
C ASP A 30 -3.05 21.57 2.85
N MET A 31 -3.85 22.11 1.92
CA MET A 31 -5.30 21.99 1.92
C MET A 31 -5.82 21.51 0.57
N LEU A 32 -6.68 20.49 0.56
CA LEU A 32 -7.43 20.05 -0.61
C LEU A 32 -8.94 20.18 -0.36
N ILE A 33 -9.62 20.84 -1.29
CA ILE A 33 -11.08 20.95 -1.29
C ILE A 33 -11.62 20.18 -2.50
N ALA A 34 -12.61 19.33 -2.27
CA ALA A 34 -13.32 18.59 -3.30
C ALA A 34 -14.83 18.72 -3.10
N ALA A 35 -15.55 19.10 -4.16
CA ALA A 35 -17.01 19.11 -4.20
C ALA A 35 -17.48 18.85 -5.63
N ALA A 36 -18.77 18.53 -5.79
CA ALA A 36 -19.38 18.37 -7.11
C ALA A 36 -19.50 19.70 -7.88
N ASP A 37 -19.72 20.81 -7.15
CA ASP A 37 -19.89 22.15 -7.70
C ASP A 37 -18.71 23.06 -7.31
N ILE A 38 -18.18 23.78 -8.29
CA ILE A 38 -17.10 24.76 -8.09
C ILE A 38 -17.57 25.98 -7.27
N TYR A 39 -18.86 26.32 -7.32
CA TYR A 39 -19.42 27.41 -6.54
C TYR A 39 -19.27 27.17 -5.04
N GLU A 40 -19.53 25.95 -4.58
CA GLU A 40 -19.37 25.52 -3.18
C GLU A 40 -17.90 25.57 -2.74
N ILE A 41 -16.98 25.18 -3.63
CA ILE A 41 -15.54 25.29 -3.38
C ILE A 41 -15.14 26.77 -3.21
N ASN A 42 -15.63 27.65 -4.08
CA ASN A 42 -15.29 29.07 -4.05
C ASN A 42 -15.85 29.77 -2.80
N GLN A 43 -17.07 29.42 -2.37
CA GLN A 43 -17.62 29.91 -1.11
C GLN A 43 -16.77 29.48 0.09
N LEU A 44 -16.37 28.20 0.16
CA LEU A 44 -15.51 27.71 1.24
C LEU A 44 -14.15 28.41 1.24
N LYS A 45 -13.54 28.60 0.06
CA LYS A 45 -12.27 29.34 -0.07
C LYS A 45 -12.39 30.77 0.44
N ALA A 46 -13.47 31.48 0.09
CA ALA A 46 -13.70 32.85 0.54
C ALA A 46 -13.84 32.92 2.07
N LEU A 47 -14.59 31.99 2.66
CA LEU A 47 -14.75 31.88 4.11
C LEU A 47 -13.43 31.58 4.82
N LEU A 48 -12.62 30.66 4.31
CA LEU A 48 -11.34 30.33 4.93
C LEU A 48 -10.32 31.47 4.76
N SER A 49 -10.34 32.17 3.62
CA SER A 49 -9.43 33.28 3.35
C SER A 49 -9.76 34.54 4.17
N SER A 50 -10.99 34.67 4.70
CA SER A 50 -11.31 35.77 5.62
C SER A 50 -10.80 35.53 7.04
N GLU A 51 -10.59 34.27 7.42
CA GLU A 51 -10.16 33.88 8.78
C GLU A 51 -8.67 33.54 8.84
N PHE A 52 -8.07 33.06 7.74
CA PHE A 52 -6.71 32.55 7.69
C PHE A 52 -5.93 33.15 6.53
N GLU A 53 -4.64 33.42 6.76
CA GLU A 53 -3.71 33.74 5.68
C GLU A 53 -3.48 32.49 4.82
N MET A 54 -4.04 32.49 3.61
CA MET A 54 -3.92 31.36 2.70
C MET A 54 -3.79 31.79 1.26
N LYS A 55 -3.17 30.94 0.44
CA LYS A 55 -2.99 31.17 -1.00
C LYS A 55 -3.74 30.12 -1.81
N ASP A 56 -4.63 30.57 -2.69
CA ASP A 56 -5.26 29.67 -3.66
C ASP A 56 -4.27 29.30 -4.76
N LEU A 57 -3.93 28.01 -4.84
CA LEU A 57 -3.07 27.45 -5.88
C LEU A 57 -3.85 26.97 -7.12
N GLY A 58 -5.17 27.19 -7.13
CA GLY A 58 -6.07 26.82 -8.21
C GLY A 58 -6.43 25.33 -8.16
N ALA A 59 -6.51 24.71 -9.34
CA ALA A 59 -6.78 23.28 -9.43
C ALA A 59 -5.64 22.47 -8.78
N ALA A 60 -5.99 21.46 -7.98
CA ALA A 60 -5.03 20.57 -7.33
C ALA A 60 -4.11 19.88 -8.35
N LYS A 61 -2.83 20.24 -8.33
CA LYS A 61 -1.76 19.67 -9.17
C LYS A 61 -0.74 18.87 -8.36
N LYS A 62 -0.68 19.07 -7.05
CA LYS A 62 0.27 18.42 -6.15
C LYS A 62 -0.31 18.33 -4.74
N ILE A 63 -0.02 17.26 -4.03
CA ILE A 63 -0.34 17.08 -2.60
C ILE A 63 0.68 16.13 -1.97
N LEU A 64 1.26 16.47 -0.81
CA LEU A 64 2.23 15.62 -0.10
C LEU A 64 3.37 15.08 -0.99
N GLY A 65 3.87 15.90 -1.92
CA GLY A 65 4.92 15.50 -2.86
C GLY A 65 4.47 14.62 -4.04
N MET A 66 3.22 14.18 -4.09
CA MET A 66 2.59 13.49 -5.22
C MET A 66 2.02 14.50 -6.22
N GLU A 67 2.18 14.24 -7.51
CA GLU A 67 1.61 15.05 -8.58
C GLU A 67 0.25 14.48 -9.01
N ILE A 68 -0.72 15.38 -9.17
CA ILE A 68 -2.09 15.06 -9.56
C ILE A 68 -2.29 15.53 -11.00
N GLN A 69 -2.69 14.60 -11.87
CA GLN A 69 -3.13 14.91 -13.23
C GLN A 69 -4.58 14.48 -13.41
N ARG A 70 -5.39 15.33 -14.07
CA ARG A 70 -6.82 15.09 -14.25
C ARG A 70 -7.17 15.16 -15.73
N ASN A 71 -7.78 14.12 -16.25
CA ASN A 71 -8.45 14.15 -17.55
C ASN A 71 -9.97 14.05 -17.31
N ARG A 72 -10.64 15.21 -17.25
CA ARG A 72 -12.07 15.28 -16.96
C ARG A 72 -12.93 14.66 -18.08
N GLY A 73 -12.51 14.82 -19.35
CA GLY A 73 -13.20 14.25 -20.51
C GLY A 73 -13.20 12.73 -20.49
N ALA A 74 -12.07 12.11 -20.14
CA ALA A 74 -11.95 10.67 -19.97
C ALA A 74 -12.41 10.16 -18.58
N GLY A 75 -12.71 11.07 -17.65
CA GLY A 75 -13.05 10.71 -16.27
C GLY A 75 -11.90 10.03 -15.51
N LYS A 76 -10.65 10.39 -15.81
CA LYS A 76 -9.45 9.80 -15.21
C LYS A 76 -8.70 10.77 -14.29
N LEU A 77 -8.14 10.24 -13.22
CA LEU A 77 -7.26 10.92 -12.28
C LEU A 77 -5.98 10.09 -12.12
N PHE A 78 -4.83 10.74 -12.17
CA PHE A 78 -3.53 10.09 -12.04
C PHE A 78 -2.78 10.65 -10.85
N LEU A 79 -2.20 9.77 -10.03
CA LEU A 79 -1.26 10.12 -8.97
C LEU A 79 0.14 9.58 -9.33
N THR A 80 1.11 10.47 -9.42
CA THR A 80 2.49 10.10 -9.81
C THR A 80 3.53 10.73 -8.89
N GLN A 81 4.67 10.05 -8.77
CA GLN A 81 5.89 10.57 -8.14
C GLN A 81 7.06 10.61 -9.14
N ALA A 82 6.80 10.71 -10.44
CA ALA A 82 7.84 10.66 -11.48
C ALA A 82 9.00 11.63 -11.20
N ARG A 83 8.71 12.91 -10.90
CA ARG A 83 9.75 13.89 -10.56
C ARG A 83 10.53 13.53 -9.28
N TYR A 84 9.86 12.97 -8.29
CA TYR A 84 10.52 12.51 -7.06
C TYR A 84 11.45 11.32 -7.35
N VAL A 85 10.97 10.32 -8.09
CA VAL A 85 11.77 9.15 -8.50
C VAL A 85 12.99 9.60 -9.31
N GLN A 86 12.86 10.54 -10.25
CA GLN A 86 13.99 11.11 -10.98
C GLN A 86 15.04 11.72 -10.04
N LYS A 87 14.61 12.56 -9.10
CA LYS A 87 15.52 13.18 -8.10
C LYS A 87 16.22 12.15 -7.23
N VAL A 88 15.51 11.11 -6.80
CA VAL A 88 16.10 10.01 -6.01
C VAL A 88 17.14 9.26 -6.83
N LEU A 89 16.82 8.92 -8.08
CA LEU A 89 17.77 8.23 -8.96
C LEU A 89 19.03 9.08 -9.20
N GLN A 90 18.90 10.39 -9.42
CA GLN A 90 20.04 11.30 -9.55
C GLN A 90 20.85 11.37 -8.25
N ARG A 91 20.19 11.51 -7.10
CA ARG A 91 20.84 11.61 -5.78
C ARG A 91 21.72 10.39 -5.46
N PHE A 92 21.31 9.19 -5.88
CA PHE A 92 22.03 7.95 -5.60
C PHE A 92 22.86 7.43 -6.79
N ASP A 93 23.09 8.26 -7.82
CA ASP A 93 23.88 7.91 -9.01
C ASP A 93 23.32 6.69 -9.77
N MET A 94 21.99 6.65 -9.91
CA MET A 94 21.24 5.56 -10.55
C MET A 94 20.44 6.03 -11.77
N TRP A 95 20.60 7.30 -12.21
CA TRP A 95 19.86 7.84 -13.35
C TRP A 95 20.23 7.17 -14.68
N ASP A 96 21.50 6.86 -14.89
CA ASP A 96 22.00 6.20 -16.10
C ASP A 96 22.12 4.68 -15.96
N ALA A 97 21.58 4.13 -14.87
CA ALA A 97 21.62 2.69 -14.62
C ALA A 97 20.77 1.92 -15.64
N LYS A 98 21.24 0.74 -16.04
CA LYS A 98 20.48 -0.15 -16.94
C LYS A 98 19.22 -0.67 -16.23
N PRO A 99 18.01 -0.45 -16.78
CA PRO A 99 16.77 -0.86 -16.13
C PRO A 99 16.66 -2.39 -16.01
N VAL A 100 15.83 -2.84 -15.08
CA VAL A 100 15.46 -4.26 -14.87
C VAL A 100 13.94 -4.40 -14.78
N SER A 101 13.43 -5.61 -15.02
CA SER A 101 11.99 -5.86 -15.12
C SER A 101 11.29 -6.21 -13.81
N THR A 102 12.03 -6.52 -12.74
CA THR A 102 11.47 -6.87 -11.43
C THR A 102 12.12 -6.05 -10.31
N PRO A 103 11.38 -5.71 -9.24
CA PRO A 103 11.87 -4.88 -8.13
C PRO A 103 12.93 -5.59 -7.27
N LEU A 104 12.90 -6.92 -7.26
CA LEU A 104 13.90 -7.77 -6.63
C LEU A 104 14.11 -9.02 -7.49
N ALA A 105 15.31 -9.57 -7.47
CA ALA A 105 15.66 -10.79 -8.21
C ALA A 105 15.83 -11.98 -7.26
N VAL A 106 15.48 -13.18 -7.75
CA VAL A 106 15.47 -14.43 -6.96
C VAL A 106 16.82 -14.80 -6.35
N HIS A 107 17.93 -14.34 -6.95
CA HIS A 107 19.27 -14.60 -6.43
C HIS A 107 19.60 -13.78 -5.17
N PHE A 108 18.85 -12.73 -4.84
CA PHE A 108 19.02 -11.99 -3.60
C PHE A 108 18.41 -12.75 -2.42
N LYS A 109 19.17 -13.68 -1.86
CA LYS A 109 18.88 -14.34 -0.59
C LYS A 109 19.51 -13.53 0.55
N LEU A 110 18.83 -12.46 0.96
CA LEU A 110 19.36 -11.54 1.97
C LEU A 110 19.22 -12.13 3.38
N SER A 111 20.26 -11.96 4.21
CA SER A 111 20.32 -12.42 5.60
C SER A 111 21.31 -11.57 6.39
N ALA A 112 21.18 -11.55 7.71
CA ALA A 112 22.11 -10.85 8.60
C ALA A 112 23.55 -11.38 8.52
N SER A 113 23.73 -12.64 8.07
CA SER A 113 25.06 -13.21 7.80
C SER A 113 25.79 -12.53 6.63
N LEU A 114 25.10 -11.74 5.80
CA LEU A 114 25.71 -10.93 4.72
C LEU A 114 26.09 -9.52 5.18
N SER A 115 25.96 -9.21 6.46
CA SER A 115 26.51 -7.99 7.06
C SER A 115 28.04 -8.00 6.97
N PRO A 116 28.72 -6.85 7.10
CA PRO A 116 30.18 -6.78 7.01
C PRO A 116 30.88 -7.85 7.86
N GLN A 117 31.81 -8.58 7.25
CA GLN A 117 32.57 -9.66 7.92
C GLN A 117 34.04 -9.27 8.21
N SER A 118 34.45 -8.06 7.81
CA SER A 118 35.78 -7.54 8.07
C SER A 118 35.76 -6.03 8.26
N THR A 119 36.78 -5.50 8.91
CA THR A 119 36.95 -4.05 9.15
C THR A 119 36.93 -3.26 7.84
N ASP A 120 37.51 -3.78 6.75
CA ASP A 120 37.48 -3.11 5.45
C ASP A 120 36.06 -2.98 4.89
N GLU A 121 35.22 -4.00 5.12
CA GLU A 121 33.81 -3.94 4.72
C GLU A 121 32.99 -2.97 5.58
N GLU A 122 33.25 -2.92 6.88
CA GLU A 122 32.63 -1.97 7.80
C GLU A 122 32.98 -0.53 7.40
N VAL A 123 34.26 -0.25 7.14
CA VAL A 123 34.74 1.05 6.69
C VAL A 123 34.09 1.43 5.35
N TYR A 124 34.00 0.50 4.40
CA TYR A 124 33.31 0.74 3.14
C TYR A 124 31.82 1.06 3.36
N MET A 125 31.12 0.22 4.13
CA MET A 125 29.67 0.37 4.34
C MET A 125 29.31 1.60 5.18
N SER A 126 30.19 2.07 6.05
CA SER A 126 30.00 3.33 6.81
C SER A 126 29.80 4.56 5.91
N ARG A 127 30.30 4.51 4.67
CA ARG A 127 30.19 5.58 3.67
C ARG A 127 28.99 5.39 2.74
N VAL A 128 28.35 4.23 2.77
CA VAL A 128 27.20 3.91 1.93
C VAL A 128 25.94 4.49 2.58
N PRO A 129 25.17 5.34 1.88
CA PRO A 129 23.98 5.98 2.44
C PRO A 129 22.76 5.05 2.45
N TYR A 130 22.91 3.83 3.01
CA TYR A 130 21.92 2.76 2.94
C TYR A 130 20.55 3.17 3.51
N SER A 131 20.52 3.65 4.75
CA SER A 131 19.27 4.03 5.42
C SER A 131 18.57 5.20 4.72
N SER A 132 19.34 6.14 4.15
CA SER A 132 18.77 7.24 3.36
C SER A 132 18.17 6.76 2.04
N ALA A 133 18.81 5.80 1.37
CA ALA A 133 18.31 5.19 0.15
C ALA A 133 17.02 4.38 0.42
N VAL A 134 17.02 3.54 1.46
CA VAL A 134 15.82 2.77 1.86
C VAL A 134 14.68 3.71 2.26
N GLY A 135 14.94 4.76 3.04
CA GLY A 135 13.92 5.76 3.38
C GLY A 135 13.34 6.45 2.14
N SER A 136 14.17 6.75 1.14
CA SER A 136 13.73 7.34 -0.12
C SER A 136 12.82 6.39 -0.92
N LEU A 137 13.16 5.10 -0.94
CA LEU A 137 12.34 4.04 -1.54
C LEU A 137 11.03 3.81 -0.79
N MET A 138 11.05 3.84 0.54
CA MET A 138 9.86 3.71 1.38
C MET A 138 8.84 4.81 1.09
N TYR A 139 9.30 6.05 0.90
CA TYR A 139 8.37 7.13 0.56
C TYR A 139 7.73 6.96 -0.83
N ALA A 140 8.49 6.51 -1.84
CA ALA A 140 7.89 6.14 -3.13
C ALA A 140 6.87 4.98 -2.98
N MET A 141 7.25 3.96 -2.22
CA MET A 141 6.43 2.77 -1.94
C MET A 141 5.10 3.12 -1.29
N VAL A 142 5.11 3.96 -0.25
CA VAL A 142 3.91 4.32 0.53
C VAL A 142 2.95 5.20 -0.26
N CYS A 143 3.47 6.08 -1.12
CA CYS A 143 2.63 7.04 -1.82
C CYS A 143 2.05 6.52 -3.13
N THR A 144 2.86 5.90 -4.00
CA THR A 144 2.41 5.56 -5.37
C THR A 144 2.95 4.25 -5.94
N ARG A 145 3.82 3.53 -5.22
CA ARG A 145 4.54 2.35 -5.74
C ARG A 145 4.31 1.08 -4.91
N PRO A 146 3.08 0.51 -4.90
CA PRO A 146 2.81 -0.78 -4.25
C PRO A 146 3.64 -1.93 -4.83
N ASP A 147 4.07 -1.80 -6.07
CA ASP A 147 4.86 -2.79 -6.81
C ASP A 147 6.29 -2.98 -6.28
N ILE A 148 6.82 -2.05 -5.48
CA ILE A 148 8.13 -2.22 -4.81
C ILE A 148 8.00 -2.65 -3.33
N SER A 149 6.77 -2.82 -2.82
CA SER A 149 6.55 -3.02 -1.37
C SER A 149 7.24 -4.24 -0.80
N GLN A 150 7.19 -5.37 -1.50
CA GLN A 150 7.89 -6.59 -1.07
C GLN A 150 9.41 -6.35 -1.00
N ALA A 151 9.99 -5.78 -2.06
CA ALA A 151 11.43 -5.56 -2.15
C ALA A 151 11.93 -4.60 -1.07
N VAL A 152 11.20 -3.50 -0.83
CA VAL A 152 11.51 -2.52 0.21
C VAL A 152 11.40 -3.15 1.60
N SER A 153 10.38 -3.99 1.85
CA SER A 153 10.20 -4.73 3.10
C SER A 153 11.33 -5.72 3.39
N VAL A 154 11.99 -6.26 2.37
CA VAL A 154 13.18 -7.11 2.56
C VAL A 154 14.39 -6.26 2.92
N VAL A 155 14.72 -5.22 2.13
CA VAL A 155 15.94 -4.43 2.35
C VAL A 155 15.89 -3.59 3.63
N SER A 156 14.70 -3.20 4.10
CA SER A 156 14.55 -2.42 5.34
C SER A 156 14.96 -3.19 6.60
N ARG A 157 15.03 -4.52 6.56
CA ARG A 157 15.40 -5.37 7.71
C ARG A 157 16.85 -5.17 8.14
N TYR A 158 17.70 -4.71 7.24
CA TYR A 158 19.16 -4.62 7.42
C TYR A 158 19.65 -3.19 7.64
N MET A 159 18.76 -2.24 7.96
CA MET A 159 19.13 -0.82 8.13
C MET A 159 20.13 -0.58 9.28
N SER A 160 20.20 -1.46 10.28
CA SER A 160 21.12 -1.31 11.41
C SER A 160 22.55 -1.75 11.10
N ASN A 161 22.72 -2.77 10.25
CA ASN A 161 24.03 -3.30 9.88
C ASN A 161 24.03 -3.82 8.42
N PRO A 162 23.97 -2.93 7.42
CA PRO A 162 23.88 -3.33 6.03
C PRO A 162 25.24 -3.79 5.49
N GLY A 163 25.25 -4.83 4.65
CA GLY A 163 26.43 -5.29 3.92
C GLY A 163 26.37 -4.96 2.43
N LYS A 164 27.41 -5.32 1.69
CA LYS A 164 27.53 -5.00 0.25
C LYS A 164 26.40 -5.61 -0.59
N VAL A 165 25.99 -6.85 -0.28
CA VAL A 165 24.90 -7.53 -0.99
C VAL A 165 23.55 -6.87 -0.71
N HIS A 166 23.31 -6.41 0.53
CA HIS A 166 22.14 -5.60 0.87
C HIS A 166 22.10 -4.33 0.01
N TRP A 167 23.24 -3.64 -0.13
CA TRP A 167 23.33 -2.45 -0.96
C TRP A 167 23.09 -2.73 -2.45
N GLN A 168 23.58 -3.85 -2.98
CA GLN A 168 23.30 -4.27 -4.35
C GLN A 168 21.80 -4.49 -4.59
N ALA A 169 21.07 -5.05 -3.62
CA ALA A 169 19.62 -5.19 -3.71
C ALA A 169 18.90 -3.84 -3.73
N VAL A 170 19.33 -2.87 -2.93
CA VAL A 170 18.79 -1.49 -2.98
C VAL A 170 19.03 -0.85 -4.35
N LYS A 171 20.23 -0.99 -4.92
CA LYS A 171 20.51 -0.55 -6.29
C LYS A 171 19.64 -1.27 -7.32
N TRP A 172 19.32 -2.55 -7.11
CA TRP A 172 18.40 -3.28 -7.99
C TRP A 172 17.01 -2.65 -8.03
N ILE A 173 16.47 -2.25 -6.86
CA ILE A 173 15.19 -1.52 -6.79
C ILE A 173 15.28 -0.21 -7.56
N PHE A 174 16.38 0.54 -7.43
CA PHE A 174 16.57 1.77 -8.23
C PHE A 174 16.61 1.50 -9.73
N ARG A 175 17.25 0.42 -10.19
CA ARG A 175 17.23 0.03 -11.61
C ARG A 175 15.81 -0.29 -12.09
N TYR A 176 14.99 -0.91 -11.25
CA TYR A 176 13.59 -1.15 -11.56
C TYR A 176 12.79 0.16 -11.67
N LEU A 177 12.97 1.07 -10.70
CA LEU A 177 12.38 2.40 -10.73
C LEU A 177 12.81 3.20 -11.97
N LYS A 178 14.07 3.06 -12.41
CA LYS A 178 14.56 3.70 -13.64
C LYS A 178 13.80 3.23 -14.89
N GLY A 179 13.39 1.97 -14.95
CA GLY A 179 12.55 1.45 -16.04
C GLY A 179 11.08 1.84 -15.94
N THR A 180 10.64 2.37 -14.79
CA THR A 180 9.23 2.61 -14.43
C THR A 180 9.01 4.01 -13.86
N VAL A 181 9.80 4.99 -14.30
CA VAL A 181 9.80 6.36 -13.76
C VAL A 181 8.43 7.03 -13.92
N ASN A 182 7.76 6.79 -15.05
CA ASN A 182 6.49 7.44 -15.38
C ASN A 182 5.27 6.66 -14.84
N THR A 183 5.51 5.52 -14.19
CA THR A 183 4.43 4.71 -13.63
C THR A 183 3.65 5.49 -12.57
N CYS A 184 2.32 5.46 -12.68
CA CYS A 184 1.38 6.22 -11.87
C CYS A 184 0.15 5.39 -11.54
N LEU A 185 -0.55 5.75 -10.47
CA LEU A 185 -1.85 5.18 -10.12
C LEU A 185 -2.94 5.87 -10.95
N GLU A 186 -3.70 5.10 -11.73
CA GLU A 186 -4.82 5.57 -12.55
C GLU A 186 -6.16 5.24 -11.89
N PHE A 187 -6.87 6.27 -11.46
CA PHE A 187 -8.24 6.18 -10.95
C PHE A 187 -9.24 6.53 -12.06
N GLY A 188 -10.25 5.67 -12.24
CA GLY A 188 -11.33 5.85 -13.21
C GLY A 188 -12.71 5.96 -12.54
N ARG A 189 -13.77 5.98 -13.34
CA ARG A 189 -15.18 6.03 -12.88
C ARG A 189 -15.76 4.65 -12.51
N ASN A 190 -14.93 3.66 -12.20
CA ASN A 190 -15.44 2.31 -11.93
C ASN A 190 -16.30 2.30 -10.65
N SER A 191 -17.39 1.54 -10.67
CA SER A 191 -18.39 1.46 -9.59
C SER A 191 -18.06 0.46 -8.49
N ASP A 192 -16.92 -0.23 -8.58
CA ASP A 192 -16.47 -1.18 -7.55
C ASP A 192 -15.98 -0.43 -6.32
N ILE A 193 -16.73 -0.53 -5.22
CA ILE A 193 -16.53 0.38 -4.09
C ILE A 193 -15.33 -0.02 -3.21
N LEU A 194 -15.14 -1.31 -2.91
CA LEU A 194 -13.98 -1.76 -2.12
C LEU A 194 -13.74 -3.27 -2.27
N SER A 195 -12.57 -3.65 -2.76
CA SER A 195 -12.11 -5.06 -2.82
C SER A 195 -10.68 -5.19 -2.31
N GLY A 196 -10.42 -6.24 -1.55
CA GLY A 196 -9.10 -6.57 -1.01
C GLY A 196 -8.56 -7.88 -1.54
N TYR A 197 -7.24 -8.00 -1.60
CA TYR A 197 -6.52 -9.23 -1.86
C TYR A 197 -5.50 -9.42 -0.75
N VAL A 198 -5.35 -10.66 -0.29
CA VAL A 198 -4.42 -11.02 0.77
C VAL A 198 -3.65 -12.28 0.40
N ASP A 199 -2.38 -12.31 0.81
CA ASP A 199 -1.48 -13.45 0.67
C ASP A 199 -0.47 -13.44 1.82
N SER A 200 0.16 -14.57 2.08
CA SER A 200 1.33 -14.66 2.94
C SER A 200 2.43 -15.50 2.31
N ASP A 201 3.69 -15.22 2.68
CA ASP A 201 4.72 -16.24 2.53
C ASP A 201 4.74 -17.19 3.75
N PHE A 202 5.55 -18.25 3.68
CA PHE A 202 5.76 -19.14 4.81
C PHE A 202 7.24 -19.17 5.18
N ALA A 203 7.56 -18.59 6.34
CA ALA A 203 8.91 -18.51 6.88
C ALA A 203 9.92 -17.98 5.83
N GLY A 204 9.52 -16.94 5.07
CA GLY A 204 10.37 -16.36 4.02
C GLY A 204 11.56 -15.57 4.56
N ASP A 205 11.49 -15.10 5.81
CA ASP A 205 12.63 -14.47 6.48
C ASP A 205 13.71 -15.51 6.83
N LEU A 206 14.93 -15.32 6.31
CA LEU A 206 16.03 -16.27 6.53
C LEU A 206 16.57 -16.19 7.96
N ASP A 207 16.48 -15.02 8.60
CA ASP A 207 17.07 -14.78 9.92
C ASP A 207 16.16 -15.22 11.06
N ARG A 208 14.88 -14.81 11.06
CA ARG A 208 13.94 -15.10 12.16
C ARG A 208 12.87 -16.12 11.79
N ARG A 209 12.87 -16.63 10.56
CA ARG A 209 11.87 -17.58 10.04
C ARG A 209 10.42 -17.07 10.18
N ARG A 210 10.25 -15.75 10.24
CA ARG A 210 8.94 -15.10 10.25
C ARG A 210 8.40 -15.00 8.83
N SER A 211 7.08 -15.02 8.73
CA SER A 211 6.40 -14.88 7.45
C SER A 211 6.11 -13.43 7.11
N LEU A 212 5.94 -13.13 5.83
CA LEU A 212 5.54 -11.84 5.30
C LEU A 212 4.02 -11.85 5.05
N THR A 213 3.30 -10.87 5.58
CA THR A 213 1.90 -10.60 5.26
C THR A 213 1.83 -9.55 4.16
N GLY A 214 1.09 -9.84 3.08
CA GLY A 214 0.80 -8.91 2.01
C GLY A 214 -0.70 -8.70 1.83
N TYR A 215 -1.13 -7.45 1.70
CA TYR A 215 -2.48 -7.14 1.22
C TYR A 215 -2.51 -5.89 0.35
N VAL A 216 -3.49 -5.82 -0.54
CA VAL A 216 -3.82 -4.62 -1.30
C VAL A 216 -5.34 -4.46 -1.39
N PHE A 217 -5.81 -3.25 -1.12
CA PHE A 217 -7.18 -2.82 -1.26
C PHE A 217 -7.30 -1.82 -2.39
N SER A 218 -8.32 -2.01 -3.22
CA SER A 218 -8.63 -1.14 -4.35
C SER A 218 -10.03 -0.56 -4.23
N VAL A 219 -10.16 0.69 -4.68
CA VAL A 219 -11.41 1.43 -4.84
C VAL A 219 -11.45 1.91 -6.28
N GLY A 220 -12.55 1.65 -7.00
CA GLY A 220 -12.68 2.06 -8.40
C GLY A 220 -11.63 1.43 -9.33
N GLY A 221 -11.14 0.22 -9.00
CA GLY A 221 -10.14 -0.50 -9.80
C GLY A 221 -8.69 -0.04 -9.63
N CYS A 222 -8.40 0.82 -8.65
CA CYS A 222 -7.06 1.30 -8.35
C CYS A 222 -6.74 1.12 -6.86
N ALA A 223 -5.49 0.78 -6.54
CA ALA A 223 -5.04 0.60 -5.17
C ALA A 223 -5.12 1.90 -4.37
N VAL A 224 -5.63 1.79 -3.14
CA VAL A 224 -5.74 2.88 -2.16
C VAL A 224 -5.07 2.57 -0.82
N SER A 225 -4.88 1.28 -0.51
CA SER A 225 -4.16 0.84 0.68
C SER A 225 -3.45 -0.47 0.38
N TRP A 226 -2.20 -0.61 0.84
CA TRP A 226 -1.41 -1.81 0.66
C TRP A 226 -0.37 -1.95 1.76
N LYS A 227 0.08 -3.18 1.98
CA LYS A 227 1.07 -3.50 3.01
C LYS A 227 1.87 -4.73 2.63
N ALA A 228 3.15 -4.71 2.95
CA ALA A 228 4.05 -5.86 2.92
C ALA A 228 4.90 -5.84 4.21
N THR A 229 4.51 -6.58 5.24
CA THR A 229 5.19 -6.52 6.55
C THR A 229 5.43 -7.89 7.17
N LEU A 230 6.54 -8.01 7.90
CA LEU A 230 6.82 -9.24 8.64
C LEU A 230 5.78 -9.45 9.73
N GLN A 231 5.31 -10.68 9.84
CA GLN A 231 4.47 -11.11 10.94
C GLN A 231 5.23 -10.97 12.27
N PRO A 232 4.54 -10.54 13.34
CA PRO A 232 5.20 -10.32 14.63
C PRO A 232 5.69 -11.61 15.29
N THR A 233 5.09 -12.75 14.93
CA THR A 233 5.38 -14.08 15.48
C THR A 233 5.70 -15.07 14.36
N VAL A 234 6.46 -16.11 14.68
CA VAL A 234 6.69 -17.24 13.77
C VAL A 234 5.43 -18.11 13.78
N ALA A 235 4.91 -18.41 12.60
CA ALA A 235 3.78 -19.30 12.43
C ALA A 235 4.25 -20.75 12.28
N LEU A 236 3.44 -21.70 12.74
CA LEU A 236 3.80 -23.12 12.74
C LEU A 236 3.25 -23.87 11.53
N SER A 237 2.44 -23.22 10.69
CA SER A 237 1.91 -23.79 9.45
C SER A 237 1.58 -22.71 8.41
N THR A 238 1.50 -23.11 7.14
CA THR A 238 1.03 -22.23 6.05
C THR A 238 -0.42 -21.78 6.27
N THR A 239 -1.28 -22.64 6.81
CA THR A 239 -2.66 -22.25 7.16
C THR A 239 -2.68 -21.14 8.21
N GLU A 240 -1.79 -21.21 9.19
CA GLU A 240 -1.67 -20.18 10.22
C GLU A 240 -1.22 -18.86 9.62
N THR A 241 -0.16 -18.82 8.80
CA THR A 241 0.33 -17.57 8.19
C THR A 241 -0.73 -16.87 7.37
N GLU A 242 -1.45 -17.64 6.55
CA GLU A 242 -2.55 -17.16 5.71
C GLU A 242 -3.68 -16.60 6.56
N PHE A 243 -4.01 -17.28 7.67
CA PHE A 243 -5.03 -16.80 8.60
C PHE A 243 -4.59 -15.52 9.34
N MET A 244 -3.31 -15.41 9.71
CA MET A 244 -2.76 -14.19 10.30
C MET A 244 -2.81 -13.03 9.30
N ALA A 245 -2.45 -13.27 8.03
CA ALA A 245 -2.53 -12.28 6.97
C ALA A 245 -3.98 -11.83 6.73
N ALA A 246 -4.92 -12.78 6.61
CA ALA A 246 -6.34 -12.49 6.48
C ALA A 246 -6.88 -11.66 7.65
N THR A 247 -6.42 -11.91 8.88
CA THR A 247 -6.79 -11.10 10.05
C THR A 247 -6.41 -9.64 9.87
N GLU A 248 -5.19 -9.37 9.42
CA GLU A 248 -4.69 -8.00 9.19
C GLU A 248 -5.43 -7.32 8.03
N ALA A 249 -5.70 -8.05 6.95
CA ALA A 249 -6.50 -7.55 5.84
C ALA A 249 -7.95 -7.22 6.29
N VAL A 250 -8.57 -8.04 7.16
CA VAL A 250 -9.91 -7.76 7.68
C VAL A 250 -9.94 -6.48 8.52
N LYS A 251 -8.92 -6.24 9.37
CA LYS A 251 -8.81 -4.99 10.14
C LYS A 251 -8.73 -3.77 9.23
N GLU A 252 -7.89 -3.84 8.19
CA GLU A 252 -7.76 -2.79 7.18
C GLU A 252 -9.09 -2.57 6.44
N ALA A 253 -9.77 -3.66 6.05
CA ALA A 253 -11.05 -3.58 5.37
C ALA A 253 -12.12 -2.88 6.23
N MET A 254 -12.19 -3.18 7.52
CA MET A 254 -13.10 -2.52 8.45
C MET A 254 -12.80 -1.02 8.55
N TRP A 255 -11.51 -0.67 8.65
CA TRP A 255 -11.08 0.72 8.71
C TRP A 255 -11.48 1.47 7.43
N LEU A 256 -11.19 0.91 6.25
CA LEU A 256 -11.57 1.49 4.96
C LEU A 256 -13.10 1.60 4.80
N ARG A 257 -13.87 0.59 5.25
CA ARG A 257 -15.33 0.65 5.23
C ARG A 257 -15.88 1.77 6.10
N GLY A 258 -15.32 1.95 7.30
CA GLY A 258 -15.66 3.07 8.18
C GLY A 258 -15.46 4.41 7.48
N LEU A 259 -14.26 4.63 6.93
CA LEU A 259 -13.91 5.83 6.19
C LEU A 259 -14.86 6.07 4.99
N LEU A 260 -15.15 5.05 4.19
CA LEU A 260 -16.07 5.17 3.05
C LEU A 260 -17.51 5.48 3.48
N GLY A 261 -17.97 4.85 4.56
CA GLY A 261 -19.29 5.12 5.15
C GLY A 261 -19.43 6.56 5.63
N GLU A 262 -18.39 7.09 6.28
CA GLU A 262 -18.34 8.47 6.77
C GLU A 262 -18.29 9.48 5.63
N LEU A 263 -17.51 9.21 4.59
CA LEU A 263 -17.49 10.02 3.36
C LEU A 263 -18.81 9.93 2.56
N SER A 264 -19.81 9.18 3.03
CA SER A 264 -21.07 8.91 2.34
C SER A 264 -20.87 8.31 0.94
N LEU A 265 -19.72 7.67 0.74
CA LEU A 265 -19.39 6.87 -0.43
C LEU A 265 -19.93 5.47 -0.13
N GLY A 266 -21.25 5.32 -0.31
CA GLY A 266 -21.96 4.08 0.01
C GLY A 266 -21.21 2.86 -0.54
N HIS A 267 -21.06 1.82 0.29
CA HIS A 267 -20.31 0.63 -0.08
C HIS A 267 -21.17 -0.63 0.03
N LYS A 268 -21.04 -1.53 -0.95
CA LYS A 268 -21.69 -2.84 -0.95
C LYS A 268 -20.90 -3.81 -0.04
N GLU A 269 -21.16 -5.11 -0.19
CA GLU A 269 -20.33 -6.18 0.38
C GLU A 269 -18.84 -5.92 0.08
N THR A 270 -17.99 -5.86 1.11
CA THR A 270 -16.53 -5.83 0.91
C THR A 270 -16.05 -7.25 0.74
N ILE A 271 -15.42 -7.51 -0.40
CA ILE A 271 -14.87 -8.82 -0.72
C ILE A 271 -13.36 -8.79 -0.48
N ILE A 272 -12.88 -9.72 0.33
CA ILE A 272 -11.45 -10.01 0.48
C ILE A 272 -11.18 -11.35 -0.20
N TYR A 273 -10.28 -11.33 -1.18
CA TYR A 273 -9.84 -12.52 -1.90
C TYR A 273 -8.61 -13.13 -1.24
N CYS A 274 -8.67 -14.43 -0.98
CA CYS A 274 -7.59 -15.22 -0.41
C CYS A 274 -7.46 -16.53 -1.21
N ASP A 275 -6.23 -16.97 -1.47
CA ASP A 275 -5.97 -18.22 -2.17
C ASP A 275 -5.73 -19.41 -1.23
N SER A 276 -5.88 -19.24 0.08
CA SER A 276 -5.79 -20.33 1.06
C SER A 276 -7.17 -20.90 1.40
N GLN A 277 -7.46 -22.08 0.84
CA GLN A 277 -8.73 -22.78 1.11
C GLN A 277 -8.85 -23.14 2.61
N SER A 278 -7.73 -23.54 3.22
CA SER A 278 -7.65 -23.87 4.64
C SER A 278 -7.93 -22.66 5.53
N ALA A 279 -7.38 -21.49 5.23
CA ALA A 279 -7.66 -20.26 5.99
C ALA A 279 -9.13 -19.83 5.85
N ILE A 280 -9.71 -19.96 4.64
CA ILE A 280 -11.13 -19.65 4.40
C ILE A 280 -12.05 -20.61 5.17
N HIS A 281 -11.76 -21.91 5.16
CA HIS A 281 -12.52 -22.88 5.95
C HIS A 281 -12.39 -22.59 7.44
N LEU A 282 -11.19 -22.26 7.91
CA LEU A 282 -10.98 -21.90 9.31
C LEU A 282 -11.77 -20.64 9.69
N ALA A 283 -11.91 -19.66 8.79
CA ALA A 283 -12.70 -18.46 9.06
C ALA A 283 -14.21 -18.71 9.13
N LYS A 284 -14.72 -19.73 8.40
CA LYS A 284 -16.16 -19.99 8.26
C LYS A 284 -16.70 -21.10 9.16
N ASN A 285 -15.88 -22.08 9.54
CA ASN A 285 -16.35 -23.27 10.25
C ASN A 285 -16.21 -23.15 11.78
N PRO A 286 -17.24 -23.56 12.57
CA PRO A 286 -17.23 -23.54 14.04
C PRO A 286 -16.37 -24.64 14.69
N VAL A 287 -15.91 -25.63 13.91
CA VAL A 287 -15.22 -26.81 14.44
C VAL A 287 -13.81 -26.43 14.90
N PHE A 288 -13.64 -26.41 16.22
CA PHE A 288 -12.35 -26.18 16.88
C PHE A 288 -11.34 -27.27 16.51
N HIS A 289 -10.22 -26.89 15.90
CA HIS A 289 -9.06 -27.76 15.82
C HIS A 289 -8.16 -27.52 17.03
N ALA A 290 -7.81 -28.57 17.77
CA ALA A 290 -6.94 -28.49 18.95
C ALA A 290 -5.58 -27.79 18.68
N ARG A 291 -5.17 -27.70 17.40
CA ARG A 291 -3.92 -27.09 16.91
C ARG A 291 -3.98 -25.58 16.66
N THR A 292 -5.11 -24.88 16.88
CA THR A 292 -5.26 -23.43 16.61
C THR A 292 -5.57 -22.59 17.85
N LYS A 293 -5.37 -23.13 19.06
CA LYS A 293 -5.68 -22.43 20.33
C LYS A 293 -4.93 -21.10 20.49
N HIS A 294 -3.68 -21.03 20.01
CA HIS A 294 -2.84 -19.83 20.09
C HIS A 294 -3.30 -18.68 19.18
N ILE A 295 -4.22 -18.94 18.24
CA ILE A 295 -4.82 -17.92 17.35
C ILE A 295 -6.33 -17.73 17.59
N GLN A 296 -6.86 -18.26 18.70
CA GLN A 296 -8.29 -18.32 18.99
C GLN A 296 -9.01 -16.95 18.95
N LEU A 297 -8.40 -15.88 19.48
CA LEU A 297 -9.01 -14.55 19.46
C LEU A 297 -9.20 -14.03 18.02
N ARG A 298 -8.23 -14.27 17.13
CA ARG A 298 -8.32 -13.87 15.72
C ARG A 298 -9.41 -14.63 14.99
N TYR A 299 -9.57 -15.90 15.35
CA TYR A 299 -10.64 -16.76 14.85
C TYR A 299 -12.02 -16.19 15.19
N HIS A 300 -12.28 -15.88 16.46
CA HIS A 300 -13.56 -15.32 16.87
C HIS A 300 -13.83 -13.96 16.21
N PHE A 301 -12.82 -13.10 16.13
CA PHE A 301 -12.89 -11.79 15.50
C PHE A 301 -13.31 -11.86 14.02
N ILE A 302 -12.61 -12.62 13.18
CA ILE A 302 -12.96 -12.72 11.75
C ILE A 302 -14.35 -13.34 11.57
N ARG A 303 -14.67 -14.36 12.36
CA ARG A 303 -15.94 -15.09 12.24
C ARG A 303 -17.15 -14.22 12.57
N GLU A 304 -17.06 -13.40 13.62
CA GLU A 304 -18.12 -12.46 13.98
C GLU A 304 -18.45 -11.52 12.81
N LEU A 305 -17.42 -10.99 12.15
CA LEU A 305 -17.57 -10.07 11.03
C LEU A 305 -18.13 -10.74 9.77
N LEU A 306 -17.71 -11.98 9.50
CA LEU A 306 -18.23 -12.78 8.39
C LEU A 306 -19.70 -13.14 8.60
N ASN A 307 -20.07 -13.57 9.82
CA ASN A 307 -21.45 -13.93 10.16
C ASN A 307 -22.38 -12.71 10.16
N GLY A 308 -21.87 -11.54 10.54
CA GLY A 308 -22.59 -10.27 10.44
C GLY A 308 -22.82 -9.77 9.01
N GLY A 309 -22.34 -10.50 7.98
CA GLY A 309 -22.53 -10.14 6.56
C GLY A 309 -21.84 -8.85 6.13
N THR A 310 -21.00 -8.27 6.99
CA THR A 310 -20.33 -6.98 6.74
C THR A 310 -19.21 -7.13 5.71
N LEU A 311 -18.57 -8.30 5.68
CA LEU A 311 -17.50 -8.62 4.75
C LEU A 311 -17.59 -10.08 4.30
N SER A 312 -16.99 -10.39 3.17
CA SER A 312 -16.87 -11.77 2.67
C SER A 312 -15.43 -12.13 2.36
N LEU A 313 -15.04 -13.33 2.78
CA LEU A 313 -13.79 -13.94 2.40
C LEU A 313 -14.06 -14.96 1.29
N LYS A 314 -13.58 -14.66 0.07
CA LYS A 314 -13.80 -15.45 -1.14
C LYS A 314 -12.50 -16.06 -1.64
N LYS A 315 -12.61 -17.28 -2.18
CA LYS A 315 -11.48 -18.00 -2.75
C LYS A 315 -11.11 -17.37 -4.09
N ILE A 316 -9.82 -17.20 -4.33
CA ILE A 316 -9.24 -16.90 -5.64
C ILE A 316 -8.17 -17.94 -5.99
N ARG A 317 -7.83 -18.07 -7.28
CA ARG A 317 -6.69 -18.88 -7.71
C ARG A 317 -5.40 -18.13 -7.39
N GLY A 318 -4.37 -18.83 -6.91
CA GLY A 318 -3.07 -18.20 -6.61
C GLY A 318 -2.47 -17.48 -7.83
N THR A 319 -2.63 -18.04 -9.03
CA THR A 319 -2.20 -17.39 -10.29
C THR A 319 -2.88 -16.04 -10.55
N GLU A 320 -4.07 -15.82 -10.00
CA GLU A 320 -4.86 -14.59 -10.12
C GLU A 320 -4.75 -13.69 -8.87
N ASN A 321 -4.14 -14.18 -7.78
CA ASN A 321 -4.00 -13.43 -6.54
C ASN A 321 -2.96 -12.31 -6.72
N ILE A 322 -3.39 -11.06 -6.73
CA ILE A 322 -2.50 -9.93 -6.97
C ILE A 322 -1.64 -9.59 -5.74
N ALA A 323 -2.03 -10.06 -4.56
CA ALA A 323 -1.25 -9.89 -3.33
C ALA A 323 0.08 -10.66 -3.35
N ASP A 324 0.26 -11.63 -4.27
CA ASP A 324 1.53 -12.34 -4.48
C ASP A 324 2.72 -11.40 -4.68
N MET A 325 2.52 -10.26 -5.36
CA MET A 325 3.62 -9.31 -5.60
C MET A 325 4.13 -8.64 -4.30
N LEU A 326 3.36 -8.72 -3.22
CA LEU A 326 3.65 -8.11 -1.92
C LEU A 326 4.36 -9.08 -0.96
N THR A 327 4.35 -10.37 -1.26
CA THR A 327 4.85 -11.46 -0.41
C THR A 327 5.98 -12.25 -1.07
N LYS A 328 5.98 -12.35 -2.40
CA LYS A 328 6.85 -13.23 -3.19
C LYS A 328 7.64 -12.43 -4.22
N ILE A 329 8.81 -12.96 -4.58
CA ILE A 329 9.51 -12.54 -5.80
C ILE A 329 8.81 -13.24 -6.97
N VAL A 330 7.95 -12.51 -7.68
CA VAL A 330 7.14 -13.03 -8.79
C VAL A 330 7.85 -12.94 -10.13
N THR A 331 7.38 -13.72 -11.12
CA THR A 331 7.86 -13.60 -12.51
C THR A 331 7.48 -12.24 -13.11
N THR A 332 8.18 -11.81 -14.15
CA THR A 332 7.87 -10.56 -14.86
C THR A 332 6.43 -10.53 -15.38
N GLU A 333 5.90 -11.66 -15.87
CA GLU A 333 4.53 -11.77 -16.37
C GLU A 333 3.50 -11.59 -15.24
N LYS A 334 3.69 -12.29 -14.12
CA LYS A 334 2.84 -12.16 -12.94
C LYS A 334 2.90 -10.73 -12.37
N LEU A 335 4.09 -10.12 -12.31
CA LEU A 335 4.25 -8.74 -11.88
C LEU A 335 3.44 -7.77 -12.75
N ARG A 336 3.53 -7.90 -14.08
CA ARG A 336 2.75 -7.07 -15.02
C ARG A 336 1.25 -7.22 -14.79
N LEU A 337 0.78 -8.44 -14.54
CA LEU A 337 -0.62 -8.69 -14.19
C LEU A 337 -1.01 -7.98 -12.89
N CYS A 338 -0.22 -8.16 -11.82
CA CYS A 338 -0.51 -7.52 -10.54
C CYS A 338 -0.52 -5.99 -10.64
N ILE A 339 0.51 -5.40 -11.27
CA ILE A 339 0.63 -3.95 -11.54
C ILE A 339 -0.60 -3.46 -12.31
N ALA A 340 -1.00 -4.19 -13.36
CA ALA A 340 -2.14 -3.81 -14.17
C ALA A 340 -3.45 -3.82 -13.34
N SER A 341 -3.63 -4.82 -12.48
CA SER A 341 -4.81 -4.99 -11.64
C SER A 341 -4.90 -4.00 -10.47
N VAL A 342 -3.78 -3.48 -9.97
CA VAL A 342 -3.77 -2.43 -8.92
C VAL A 342 -3.90 -1.01 -9.47
N GLY A 343 -4.13 -0.86 -10.78
CA GLY A 343 -4.28 0.44 -11.42
C GLY A 343 -2.97 1.17 -11.71
N LEU A 344 -1.81 0.51 -11.62
CA LEU A 344 -0.55 1.11 -12.05
C LEU A 344 -0.45 1.10 -13.58
N ARG A 345 -0.14 2.27 -14.15
CA ARG A 345 -0.04 2.53 -15.59
C ARG A 345 1.22 3.34 -15.88
N ASN A 346 1.91 3.05 -16.97
CA ASN A 346 3.15 3.73 -17.37
C ASN A 346 2.91 4.80 -18.42
#